data_AF-A0A519L6R1-F1
#
_entry.id   AF-A0A519L6R1-F1
#
_cell.length_a   1.000
_cell.length_b   1.000
_cell.length_c   1.000
_cell.angle_alpha   90.00
_cell.angle_beta   90.00
_cell.angle_gamma   90.00
#
_symmetry.space_group_name_H-M   'P 1'
#
loop_
_entity.id
_entity.type
_entity.pdbx_description
1 polymer ?
#
loop_
_entity_poly.entity_id
_entity_poly.type
_entity_poly.pdbx_seq_one_letter_code
_entity_poly.pdbx_strand_id
1 'polypeptide(L)'
;MPGAGELRNRVRFDQRGEDDNGDPLGDWEPGKTVWTQVKWLRGSEAAVSQRLEGKQPVALVIRTSAAARLIGPGFRAVAISGRDVVAGTEFNITAVSPAKEAGFIDILAVAGQAAG
;
A
#
# COMPACT_ATOMS: atom_id res chain seq x y z
N MET A 1 10.33 -1.27 -13.30
CA MET A 1 8.92 -1.23 -13.72
C MET A 1 8.39 -2.64 -13.76
N PRO A 2 7.10 -2.85 -13.46
CA PRO A 2 6.51 -4.17 -13.44
C PRO A 2 6.56 -4.80 -14.84
N GLY A 3 7.25 -5.93 -14.97
CA GLY A 3 7.19 -6.78 -16.16
C GLY A 3 5.81 -7.42 -16.36
N ALA A 4 5.61 -8.07 -17.51
CA ALA A 4 4.40 -8.84 -17.76
C ALA A 4 4.18 -9.89 -16.66
N GLY A 5 3.01 -9.83 -16.00
CA GLY A 5 2.66 -10.76 -14.91
C GLY A 5 3.19 -10.39 -13.52
N GLU A 6 3.84 -9.24 -13.34
CA GLU A 6 4.33 -8.82 -12.01
C GLU A 6 3.23 -8.21 -11.12
N LEU A 7 2.12 -7.76 -11.71
CA LEU A 7 0.90 -7.37 -10.99
C LEU A 7 0.07 -8.61 -10.62
N ARG A 8 0.63 -9.48 -9.77
CA ARG A 8 0.06 -10.80 -9.44
C ARG A 8 -0.57 -10.90 -8.05
N ASN A 9 -0.60 -9.80 -7.31
CA ASN A 9 -1.23 -9.74 -6.00
C ASN A 9 -2.50 -8.89 -6.10
N ARG A 10 -3.54 -9.24 -5.33
CA ARG A 10 -4.78 -8.48 -5.20
C ARG A 10 -4.74 -7.74 -3.88
N VAL A 11 -4.78 -6.41 -3.94
CA VAL A 11 -4.71 -5.54 -2.76
C VAL A 11 -5.92 -4.62 -2.76
N ARG A 12 -6.60 -4.54 -1.63
CA ARG A 12 -7.69 -3.61 -1.36
C ARG A 12 -7.15 -2.37 -0.67
N PHE A 13 -7.57 -1.20 -1.10
CA PHE A 13 -7.19 0.08 -0.48
C PHE A 13 -8.37 0.59 0.31
N ASP A 14 -8.25 0.64 1.64
CA ASP A 14 -9.30 1.06 2.56
C ASP A 14 -9.01 2.50 3.02
N GLN A 15 -10.08 3.26 3.27
CA GLN A 15 -10.02 4.63 3.79
C GLN A 15 -10.63 4.64 5.19
N ARG A 16 -10.19 5.52 6.09
CA ARG A 16 -10.91 5.75 7.34
C ARG A 16 -12.20 6.53 7.07
N GLY A 17 -13.29 6.06 7.68
CA GLY A 17 -14.51 6.83 7.81
C GLY A 17 -14.34 7.99 8.79
N GLU A 18 -15.36 8.83 8.87
CA GLU A 18 -15.46 9.89 9.87
C GLU A 18 -15.93 9.31 11.21
N ASP A 19 -15.42 9.83 12.32
CA ASP A 19 -15.92 9.54 13.66
C ASP A 19 -17.10 10.48 14.03
N ASP A 20 -17.62 10.34 15.25
CA ASP A 20 -18.74 11.16 15.74
C ASP A 20 -18.44 12.68 15.78
N ASN A 21 -17.16 13.08 15.67
CA ASN A 21 -16.71 14.47 15.64
C ASN A 21 -16.38 14.95 14.21
N GLY A 22 -16.50 14.10 13.20
CA GLY A 22 -16.12 14.39 11.82
C GLY A 22 -14.63 14.27 11.54
N ASP A 23 -13.85 13.70 12.46
CA ASP A 23 -12.43 13.44 12.24
C ASP A 23 -12.25 12.11 11.47
N PRO A 24 -11.24 11.98 10.58
CA PRO A 24 -10.99 10.76 9.80
C PRO A 24 -10.32 9.66 10.65
N LEU A 25 -10.90 9.40 11.83
CA LEU A 25 -10.45 8.43 12.83
C LEU A 25 -11.47 7.30 13.03
N GLY A 26 -12.55 7.28 12.25
CA GLY A 26 -13.55 6.23 12.24
C GLY A 26 -13.03 4.90 11.70
N ASP A 27 -13.94 3.94 11.59
CA ASP A 27 -13.64 2.59 11.11
C ASP A 27 -13.10 2.59 9.68
N TRP A 28 -12.28 1.59 9.38
CA TRP A 28 -11.76 1.39 8.03
C TRP A 28 -12.86 0.91 7.08
N GLU A 29 -13.20 1.74 6.11
CA GLU A 29 -14.16 1.44 5.07
C GLU A 29 -13.48 0.71 3.89
N PRO A 30 -13.98 -0.47 3.48
CA PRO A 30 -13.44 -1.22 2.35
C PRO A 30 -13.49 -0.43 1.04
N GLY A 31 -12.34 -0.17 0.44
CA GLY A 31 -12.29 0.44 -0.88
C GLY A 31 -12.07 -0.57 -2.00
N LYS A 32 -11.39 -0.15 -3.08
CA LYS A 32 -11.27 -0.96 -4.29
C LYS A 32 -10.12 -1.95 -4.22
N THR A 33 -10.38 -3.17 -4.71
CA THR A 33 -9.37 -4.20 -4.91
C THR A 33 -8.77 -4.13 -6.31
N VAL A 34 -7.45 -3.96 -6.40
CA VAL A 34 -6.71 -3.85 -7.66
C VAL A 34 -5.57 -4.86 -7.73
N TRP A 35 -5.04 -5.06 -8.94
CA TRP A 35 -3.83 -5.84 -9.17
C TRP A 35 -2.59 -5.01 -8.87
N THR A 36 -1.67 -5.61 -8.12
CA THR A 36 -0.55 -4.92 -7.48
C THR A 36 0.71 -5.78 -7.53
N GLN A 37 1.84 -5.15 -7.84
CA GLN A 37 3.15 -5.71 -7.58
C GLN A 37 3.56 -5.33 -6.16
N VAL A 38 4.02 -6.31 -5.37
CA VAL A 38 4.48 -6.10 -3.99
C VAL A 38 6.00 -6.28 -3.97
N LYS A 39 6.75 -5.24 -3.62
CA LYS A 39 8.22 -5.27 -3.57
C LYS A 39 8.73 -4.82 -2.20
N TRP A 40 9.23 -5.78 -1.43
CA TRP A 40 9.87 -5.50 -0.14
C TRP A 40 11.19 -4.75 -0.33
N LEU A 41 11.36 -3.63 0.38
CA LEU A 41 12.57 -2.83 0.37
C LEU A 41 13.52 -3.37 1.44
N ARG A 42 14.67 -3.93 1.04
CA ARG A 42 15.57 -4.65 1.95
C ARG A 42 17.00 -4.11 2.03
N GLY A 43 17.44 -3.33 1.03
CA GLY A 43 18.86 -3.06 0.80
C GLY A 43 19.30 -1.60 0.87
N SER A 44 18.40 -0.64 1.07
CA SER A 44 18.81 0.75 1.31
C SER A 44 19.10 0.97 2.80
N GLU A 45 20.01 1.87 3.13
CA GLU A 45 20.32 2.23 4.53
C GLU A 45 19.06 2.64 5.30
N ALA A 46 18.19 3.43 4.67
CA ALA A 46 16.89 3.80 5.23
C ALA A 46 15.98 2.58 5.49
N ALA A 47 15.96 1.59 4.59
CA ALA A 47 15.17 0.38 4.78
C ALA A 47 15.75 -0.51 5.90
N VAL A 48 17.08 -0.55 6.07
CA VAL A 48 17.72 -1.27 7.16
C VAL A 48 17.35 -0.64 8.51
N SER A 49 17.43 0.69 8.61
CA SER A 49 17.03 1.42 9.83
C SER A 49 15.57 1.17 10.21
N GLN A 50 14.64 1.24 9.25
CA GLN A 50 13.22 0.94 9.51
C GLN A 50 13.01 -0.50 10.00
N ARG A 51 13.75 -1.46 9.45
CA ARG A 51 13.64 -2.87 9.87
C ARG A 51 14.16 -3.12 11.28
N LEU A 52 15.17 -2.37 11.73
CA LEU A 52 15.62 -2.40 13.12
C LEU A 52 14.53 -1.90 14.08
N GLU A 53 13.68 -0.99 13.61
CA GLU A 53 12.48 -0.52 14.34
C GLU A 53 11.26 -1.45 14.19
N GLY A 54 11.43 -2.64 13.60
CA GLY A 54 10.34 -3.58 13.34
C GLY A 54 9.45 -3.24 12.14
N LYS A 55 9.69 -2.11 11.46
CA LYS A 55 8.93 -1.68 10.28
C LYS A 55 9.44 -2.40 9.03
N GLN A 56 8.56 -3.03 8.26
CA GLN A 56 8.92 -3.69 7.01
C GLN A 56 8.51 -2.82 5.82
N PRO A 57 9.40 -1.99 5.24
CA PRO A 57 9.05 -1.13 4.12
C PRO A 57 8.77 -1.93 2.85
N VAL A 58 7.76 -1.48 2.12
CA VAL A 58 7.28 -2.09 0.88
C VAL A 58 6.96 -1.01 -0.14
N ALA A 59 7.27 -1.30 -1.40
CA ALA A 59 6.78 -0.56 -2.55
C ALA A 59 5.67 -1.38 -3.21
N LEU A 60 4.49 -0.78 -3.33
CA LEU A 60 3.35 -1.32 -4.06
C LEU A 60 3.25 -0.57 -5.39
N VAL A 61 3.21 -1.31 -6.51
CA VAL A 61 3.03 -0.71 -7.83
C VAL A 61 1.69 -1.13 -8.40
N ILE A 62 0.88 -0.16 -8.81
CA ILE A 62 -0.46 -0.38 -9.37
C ILE A 62 -0.63 0.33 -10.70
N ARG A 63 -1.60 -0.12 -11.52
CA ARG A 63 -1.99 0.61 -12.74
C ARG A 63 -2.74 1.88 -12.37
N THR A 64 -2.48 2.95 -13.13
CA THR A 64 -3.25 4.19 -13.01
C THR A 64 -4.70 3.94 -13.40
N SER A 65 -5.63 4.48 -12.61
CA SER A 65 -7.06 4.49 -12.86
C SER A 65 -7.68 5.65 -12.09
N ALA A 66 -8.93 5.99 -12.36
CA ALA A 66 -9.63 7.05 -11.61
C ALA A 66 -9.61 6.76 -10.09
N ALA A 67 -9.84 5.51 -9.68
CA ALA A 67 -9.80 5.12 -8.27
C ALA A 67 -8.38 5.13 -7.69
N ALA A 68 -7.38 4.67 -8.45
CA ALA A 68 -6.00 4.64 -7.99
C ALA A 68 -5.41 6.03 -7.71
N ARG A 69 -5.94 7.07 -8.38
CA ARG A 69 -5.52 8.46 -8.19
C ARG A 69 -6.05 9.09 -6.90
N LEU A 70 -7.02 8.47 -6.24
CA LEU A 70 -7.57 8.94 -4.96
C LEU A 70 -6.78 8.39 -3.76
N ILE A 71 -5.92 7.39 -3.98
CA ILE A 71 -5.14 6.76 -2.91
C ILE A 71 -4.10 7.76 -2.40
N GLY A 72 -4.03 7.91 -1.08
CA GLY A 72 -3.07 8.78 -0.40
C GLY A 72 -2.63 8.22 0.96
N PRO A 73 -1.79 8.97 1.71
CA PRO A 73 -1.24 8.52 3.00
C PRO A 73 -2.26 8.28 4.13
N GLY A 74 -3.52 8.68 3.97
CA GLY A 74 -4.62 8.37 4.91
C GLY A 74 -5.30 7.01 4.65
N PHE A 75 -4.85 6.28 3.63
CA PHE A 75 -5.39 4.96 3.29
C PHE A 75 -4.51 3.86 3.86
N ARG A 76 -5.10 2.69 4.10
CA ARG A 76 -4.35 1.44 4.29
C ARG A 76 -4.53 0.53 3.09
N ALA A 77 -3.54 -0.32 2.85
CA ALA A 77 -3.66 -1.38 1.86
C ALA A 77 -3.73 -2.74 2.56
N VAL A 78 -4.65 -3.60 2.13
CA VAL A 78 -4.87 -4.93 2.70
C VAL A 78 -4.71 -5.97 1.59
N ALA A 79 -3.79 -6.92 1.76
CA ALA A 79 -3.63 -8.02 0.82
C ALA A 79 -4.86 -8.94 0.88
N ILE A 80 -5.54 -9.13 -0.25
CA ILE A 80 -6.68 -10.06 -0.36
C ILE A 80 -6.21 -11.42 -0.82
N SER A 81 -5.29 -11.45 -1.79
CA SER A 81 -4.63 -12.67 -2.25
C SER A 81 -3.33 -12.31 -2.95
N GLY A 82 -2.40 -13.24 -3.02
CA GLY A 82 -1.13 -12.97 -3.67
C GLY A 82 -0.17 -14.14 -3.61
N ARG A 83 0.82 -14.11 -4.50
CA ARG A 83 1.94 -15.06 -4.47
C ARG A 83 3.05 -14.58 -3.53
N ASP A 84 3.21 -13.26 -3.41
CA ASP A 84 4.33 -12.64 -2.71
C ASP A 84 3.98 -12.13 -1.31
N VAL A 85 2.70 -12.23 -0.92
CA VAL A 85 2.15 -11.69 0.32
C VAL A 85 1.03 -12.60 0.83
N VAL A 86 0.94 -12.74 2.15
CA VAL A 86 -0.13 -13.49 2.82
C VAL A 86 -1.41 -12.66 2.83
N ALA A 87 -2.56 -13.28 2.53
CA ALA A 87 -3.86 -12.62 2.65
C ALA A 87 -4.09 -12.10 4.09
N GLY A 88 -4.65 -10.92 4.23
CA GLY A 88 -4.80 -10.21 5.50
C GLY A 88 -3.59 -9.37 5.92
N THR A 89 -2.47 -9.40 5.18
CA THR A 89 -1.34 -8.49 5.47
C THR A 89 -1.78 -7.04 5.26
N GLU A 90 -1.64 -6.22 6.28
CA GLU A 90 -1.93 -4.79 6.25
C GLU A 90 -0.67 -3.98 6.00
N PHE A 91 -0.82 -2.90 5.23
CA PHE A 91 0.23 -1.96 4.87
C PHE A 91 -0.26 -0.55 5.14
N ASN A 92 0.48 0.20 5.96
CA ASN A 92 0.20 1.61 6.18
C ASN A 92 0.87 2.45 5.09
N ILE A 93 0.10 3.25 4.35
CA ILE A 93 0.62 4.02 3.22
C ILE A 93 1.31 5.29 3.74
N THR A 94 2.57 5.48 3.35
CA THR A 94 3.37 6.62 3.80
C THR A 94 3.59 7.65 2.70
N ALA A 95 3.62 7.23 1.43
CA ALA A 95 3.73 8.14 0.30
C ALA A 95 3.13 7.53 -0.97
N VAL A 96 2.66 8.39 -1.87
CA VAL A 96 2.18 8.03 -3.21
C VAL A 96 2.89 8.94 -4.20
N SER A 97 3.50 8.34 -5.23
CA SER A 97 4.17 9.07 -6.30
C SER A 97 3.81 8.51 -7.67
N PRO A 98 3.81 9.33 -8.72
CA PRO A 98 3.76 8.79 -10.08
C PRO A 98 4.95 7.86 -10.29
N ALA A 99 4.72 6.74 -10.95
CA ALA A 99 5.82 5.86 -11.34
C ALA A 99 6.65 6.54 -12.44
N LYS A 100 7.93 6.16 -12.55
CA LYS A 100 8.84 6.64 -13.61
C LYS A 100 8.34 6.35 -15.04
N GLU A 101 7.44 5.38 -15.22
CA GLU A 101 6.79 5.05 -16.50
C GLU A 101 5.30 5.43 -16.45
N ALA A 102 4.81 6.01 -17.54
CA ALA A 102 3.40 6.38 -17.65
C ALA A 102 2.50 5.15 -17.50
N GLY A 103 1.37 5.31 -16.81
CA GLY A 103 0.39 4.23 -16.63
C GLY A 103 0.47 3.50 -15.29
N PHE A 104 1.43 3.83 -14.43
CA PHE A 104 1.58 3.24 -13.09
C PHE A 104 1.72 4.30 -11.99
N ILE A 105 1.44 3.87 -10.76
CA ILE A 105 1.60 4.64 -9.53
C ILE A 105 2.45 3.79 -8.58
N ASP A 106 3.47 4.42 -8.00
CA ASP A 106 4.31 3.84 -6.96
C ASP A 106 3.80 4.31 -5.60
N ILE A 107 3.57 3.35 -4.70
CA ILE A 107 3.05 3.59 -3.36
C ILE A 107 4.06 3.03 -2.37
N LEU A 108 4.57 3.89 -1.50
CA LEU A 108 5.41 3.47 -0.38
C LEU A 108 4.52 3.20 0.82
N ALA A 109 4.75 2.06 1.45
CA ALA A 109 4.01 1.64 2.62
C ALA A 109 4.92 0.86 3.59
N VAL A 110 4.41 0.61 4.79
CA VAL A 110 5.10 -0.16 5.83
C VAL A 110 4.18 -1.25 6.34
N ALA A 111 4.66 -2.49 6.39
CA ALA A 111 3.99 -3.60 7.07
C ALA A 111 4.53 -3.76 8.49
N GLY A 112 3.70 -4.28 9.40
CA GLY A 112 4.08 -4.61 10.78
C GLY A 112 4.10 -3.44 11.76
N GLN A 113 3.63 -2.25 11.34
CA GLN A 113 3.29 -1.18 12.27
C GLN A 113 1.83 -1.38 12.72
N ALA A 114 1.55 -1.22 14.01
CA ALA A 114 0.16 -1.15 14.49
C ALA A 114 -0.53 0.01 13.76
N ALA A 115 -1.69 -0.24 13.15
CA ALA A 115 -2.52 0.80 12.57
C ALA A 115 -2.93 1.75 13.70
N GLY A 116 -2.35 2.95 13.72
CA GLY A 116 -2.83 4.05 14.56
C GLY A 116 -4.16 4.53 14.06
#